data_AF-A0A919GTQ4-F1
#
_entry.id   AF-A0A919GTQ4-F1
#
_cell.length_a   1.000
_cell.length_b   1.000
_cell.length_c   1.000
_cell.angle_alpha   90.00
_cell.angle_beta   90.00
_cell.angle_gamma   90.00
#
_symmetry.space_group_name_H-M   'P 1'
#
loop_
_entity.id
_entity.type
_entity.pdbx_description
1 polymer ?
#
loop_
_entity_poly.entity_id
_entity_poly.type
_entity_poly.pdbx_seq_one_letter_code
_entity_poly.pdbx_strand_id
1 'polypeptide(L)'
;MTRPRTTGPRSRRPPRGPGPRCTTGCKKVVVQRATAAHDLATAESAKCPGGRPITVEAYDNDLEAQTRLRSGGADAGCSDFPVAAYAVKTSGGGQDFQLVGAQTGAAPYGIAVAKDRTQIRDALAAALDAVIANGRYAQIVAEWGVQDGAVTKATVNGGS
;
A
#
# COMPACT_ATOMS: atom_id res chain seq x y z
N MET A 1 -10.15 47.19 26.01
CA MET A 1 -10.48 46.78 24.63
C MET A 1 -9.75 45.49 24.29
N THR A 2 -10.42 44.36 24.52
CA THR A 2 -9.93 42.99 24.30
C THR A 2 -10.15 42.59 22.85
N ARG A 3 -9.07 42.37 22.07
CA ARG A 3 -9.16 41.72 20.75
C ARG A 3 -9.06 40.20 20.92
N PRO A 4 -10.01 39.40 20.44
CA PRO A 4 -9.93 37.94 20.56
C PRO A 4 -8.95 37.35 19.54
N ARG A 5 -8.14 36.38 20.00
CA ARG A 5 -7.33 35.49 19.17
C ARG A 5 -8.24 34.53 18.41
N THR A 6 -8.31 34.66 17.09
CA THR A 6 -8.87 33.63 16.22
C THR A 6 -7.81 32.58 15.91
N THR A 7 -7.73 31.53 16.72
CA THR A 7 -7.06 30.27 16.34
C THR A 7 -8.05 29.37 15.63
N GLY A 8 -8.22 29.59 14.32
CA GLY A 8 -8.82 28.58 13.44
C GLY A 8 -7.78 27.51 13.05
N PRO A 9 -8.18 26.25 12.80
CA PRO A 9 -7.27 25.20 12.41
C PRO A 9 -6.69 25.55 11.03
N ARG A 10 -5.37 25.75 10.95
CA ARG A 10 -4.69 25.90 9.67
C ARG A 10 -4.77 24.56 8.95
N SER A 11 -5.71 24.46 8.00
CA SER A 11 -5.67 23.48 6.92
C SER A 11 -4.31 23.59 6.25
N ARG A 12 -3.39 22.68 6.60
CA ARG A 12 -2.10 22.58 5.94
C ARG A 12 -2.36 21.94 4.59
N ARG A 13 -2.41 22.78 3.56
CA ARG A 13 -2.39 22.33 2.17
C ARG A 13 -1.16 21.41 1.99
N PRO A 14 -1.31 20.20 1.44
CA PRO A 14 -0.16 19.31 1.25
C PRO A 14 0.86 19.99 0.32
N PRO A 15 2.17 19.81 0.56
CA PRO A 15 3.20 20.41 -0.27
C PRO A 15 3.09 19.92 -1.71
N ARG A 16 3.30 20.82 -2.67
CA ARG A 16 3.41 20.51 -4.10
C ARG A 16 4.79 19.89 -4.36
N GLY A 17 4.94 18.62 -4.04
CA GLY A 17 6.06 17.77 -4.43
C GLY A 17 5.52 16.43 -4.95
N PRO A 18 6.38 15.51 -5.42
CA PRO A 18 5.95 14.13 -5.63
C PRO A 18 5.24 13.65 -4.36
N GLY A 19 4.08 13.01 -4.53
CA GLY A 19 3.23 12.60 -3.41
C GLY A 19 4.01 11.79 -2.36
N PRO A 20 3.54 11.75 -1.11
CA PRO A 20 4.20 10.99 -0.07
C PRO A 20 4.58 9.58 -0.57
N ARG A 21 5.85 9.18 -0.46
CA ARG A 21 6.30 7.78 -0.59
C ARG A 21 6.17 7.08 0.76
N CYS A 22 6.25 5.76 0.78
CA CYS A 22 6.31 4.97 2.02
C CYS A 22 7.30 5.49 3.08
N THR A 23 8.35 6.20 2.67
CA THR A 23 9.41 6.76 3.53
C THR A 23 9.29 8.26 3.78
N THR A 24 8.14 8.88 3.49
CA THR A 24 7.98 10.35 3.55
C THR A 24 8.38 10.92 4.91
N GLY A 25 9.38 11.80 4.87
CA GLY A 25 9.86 12.52 6.05
C GLY A 25 11.03 11.86 6.79
N CYS A 26 11.61 10.78 6.26
CA CYS A 26 12.72 10.06 6.90
C CYS A 26 12.39 9.66 8.35
N LYS A 27 11.22 9.05 8.48
CA LYS A 27 10.60 8.62 9.72
C LYS A 27 10.68 7.11 9.89
N LYS A 28 10.37 6.59 11.07
CA LYS A 28 10.41 5.14 11.33
C LYS A 28 9.27 4.44 10.60
N VAL A 29 9.59 3.38 9.87
CA VAL A 29 8.64 2.62 9.04
C VAL A 29 8.55 1.18 9.54
N VAL A 30 7.34 0.63 9.52
CA VAL A 30 7.08 -0.80 9.71
C VAL A 30 6.69 -1.46 8.40
N VAL A 31 7.12 -2.72 8.22
CA VAL A 31 6.85 -3.52 7.03
C VAL A 31 6.66 -4.99 7.39
N GLN A 32 5.99 -5.75 6.53
CA GLN A 32 6.14 -7.21 6.53
C GLN A 32 7.46 -7.59 5.87
N ARG A 33 8.24 -8.47 6.50
CA ARG A 33 9.52 -8.96 5.99
C ARG A 33 9.35 -9.78 4.72
N ALA A 34 10.37 -9.76 3.87
CA ALA A 34 10.46 -10.54 2.62
C ALA A 34 9.34 -10.21 1.61
N THR A 35 8.90 -8.96 1.60
CA THR A 35 7.95 -8.41 0.62
C THR A 35 8.62 -7.35 -0.25
N ALA A 36 8.02 -7.04 -1.40
CA ALA A 36 8.46 -5.93 -2.23
C ALA A 36 8.44 -4.58 -1.46
N ALA A 37 7.47 -4.40 -0.55
CA ALA A 37 7.40 -3.24 0.33
C ALA A 37 8.62 -3.13 1.27
N HIS A 38 9.12 -4.26 1.81
CA HIS A 38 10.33 -4.29 2.62
C HIS A 38 11.57 -3.88 1.82
N ASP A 39 11.73 -4.41 0.61
CA ASP A 39 12.86 -4.07 -0.26
C ASP A 39 12.81 -2.59 -0.67
N LEU A 40 11.61 -2.10 -1.01
CA LEU A 40 11.39 -0.69 -1.35
C LEU A 40 11.70 0.23 -0.16
N ALA A 41 11.20 -0.07 1.04
CA ALA A 41 11.46 0.72 2.24
C ALA A 41 12.95 0.77 2.57
N THR A 42 13.64 -0.37 2.44
CA THR A 42 15.08 -0.48 2.64
C THR A 42 15.86 0.36 1.61
N ALA A 43 15.51 0.25 0.32
CA ALA A 43 16.18 1.02 -0.73
C ALA A 43 15.95 2.53 -0.61
N GLU A 44 14.73 2.94 -0.24
CA GLU A 44 14.40 4.35 -0.01
C GLU A 44 15.04 4.88 1.28
N SER A 45 15.31 4.03 2.29
CA SER A 45 15.94 4.44 3.55
C SER A 45 17.31 5.06 3.35
N ALA A 46 18.07 4.55 2.39
CA ALA A 46 19.43 5.01 2.08
C ALA A 46 19.44 6.39 1.40
N LYS A 47 18.29 6.86 0.91
CA LYS A 47 18.15 8.13 0.16
C LYS A 47 17.82 9.32 1.06
N CYS A 48 17.76 9.11 2.38
CA CYS A 48 17.45 10.17 3.33
C CYS A 48 18.57 11.22 3.44
N PRO A 49 18.23 12.52 3.34
CA PRO A 49 19.22 13.60 3.36
C PRO A 49 19.95 13.65 4.71
N GLY A 50 21.23 13.99 4.67
CA GLY A 50 22.08 14.08 5.87
C GLY A 50 22.61 12.74 6.39
N GLY A 51 22.49 11.66 5.60
CA GLY A 51 23.13 10.37 5.90
C GLY A 51 22.51 9.61 7.08
N ARG A 52 21.31 9.99 7.51
CA ARG A 52 20.57 9.31 8.57
C ARG A 52 19.55 8.36 7.94
N PRO A 53 19.83 7.05 7.86
CA PRO A 53 18.85 6.10 7.35
C PRO A 53 17.62 6.08 8.26
N ILE A 54 16.45 5.83 7.67
CA ILE A 54 15.27 5.51 8.48
C ILE A 54 15.45 4.16 9.17
N THR A 55 14.81 4.02 10.33
CA THR A 55 14.62 2.72 10.94
C THR A 55 13.49 1.99 10.20
N VAL A 56 13.79 0.85 9.60
CA VAL A 56 12.82 -0.08 9.04
C VAL A 56 12.67 -1.26 10.01
N GLU A 57 11.53 -1.36 10.68
CA GLU A 57 11.18 -2.47 11.56
C GLU A 57 10.36 -3.51 10.75
N ALA A 58 10.95 -4.67 10.48
CA ALA A 58 10.29 -5.73 9.71
C ALA A 58 9.69 -6.81 10.62
N TYR A 59 8.43 -7.18 10.35
CA TYR A 59 7.64 -8.18 11.10
C TYR A 59 7.30 -9.39 10.24
N ASP A 60 6.80 -10.47 10.85
CA ASP A 60 6.49 -11.71 10.12
C ASP A 60 5.20 -11.58 9.29
N ASN A 61 4.29 -10.71 9.71
CA ASN A 61 3.03 -10.43 9.01
C ASN A 61 2.60 -8.95 9.15
N ASP A 62 1.68 -8.52 8.30
CA ASP A 62 1.16 -7.15 8.31
C ASP A 62 0.38 -6.80 9.59
N LEU A 63 -0.27 -7.76 10.26
CA LEU A 63 -1.05 -7.48 11.47
C LEU A 63 -0.15 -7.02 12.62
N GLU A 64 1.03 -7.63 12.77
CA GLU A 64 2.03 -7.22 13.75
C GLU A 64 2.59 -5.83 13.43
N ALA A 65 2.95 -5.58 12.17
CA ALA A 65 3.40 -4.28 11.72
C ALA A 65 2.34 -3.19 11.98
N GLN A 66 1.09 -3.45 11.62
CA GLN A 66 -0.03 -2.53 11.88
C GLN A 66 -0.26 -2.31 13.37
N THR A 67 -0.10 -3.34 14.21
CA THR A 67 -0.21 -3.20 15.67
C THR A 67 0.87 -2.26 16.20
N ARG A 68 2.11 -2.41 15.74
CA ARG A 68 3.23 -1.52 16.08
C ARG A 68 2.96 -0.08 15.65
N LEU A 69 2.42 0.11 14.44
CA LEU A 69 2.06 1.45 13.94
C LEU A 69 0.98 2.09 14.80
N ARG A 70 -0.11 1.36 15.07
CA ARG A 70 -1.25 1.82 15.87
C ARG A 70 -0.85 2.21 17.28
N SER A 71 0.09 1.48 17.89
CA SER A 71 0.60 1.77 19.22
C SER A 71 1.55 2.97 19.27
N GLY A 72 1.76 3.68 18.15
CA GLY A 72 2.71 4.79 18.04
C GLY A 72 4.18 4.36 18.03
N GLY A 73 4.45 3.06 17.83
CA GLY A 73 5.81 2.52 17.80
C GLY A 73 6.58 2.85 16.52
N ALA A 74 5.86 3.28 15.48
CA ALA A 74 6.38 3.77 14.20
C ALA A 74 5.53 4.91 13.65
N ASP A 75 6.06 5.64 12.68
CA ASP A 75 5.41 6.81 12.09
C ASP A 75 4.59 6.46 10.83
N ALA A 76 4.97 5.40 10.11
CA ALA A 76 4.29 4.94 8.90
C ALA A 76 4.42 3.42 8.72
N GLY A 77 3.47 2.83 7.99
CA GLY A 77 3.57 1.46 7.49
C GLY A 77 3.71 1.47 5.98
N CYS A 78 4.66 0.68 5.45
CA CYS A 78 4.71 0.39 4.02
C CYS A 78 4.21 -1.02 3.79
N SER A 79 3.14 -1.13 3.03
CA SER A 79 2.49 -2.38 2.68
C SER A 79 1.85 -2.22 1.31
N ASP A 80 1.45 -3.34 0.72
CA ASP A 80 0.80 -3.31 -0.57
C ASP A 80 -0.58 -2.63 -0.49
N PHE A 81 -1.01 -2.04 -1.60
CA PHE A 81 -2.25 -1.28 -1.66
C PHE A 81 -3.51 -2.01 -1.13
N PRO A 82 -3.86 -3.24 -1.55
CA PRO A 82 -5.07 -3.89 -1.07
C PRO A 82 -5.03 -4.18 0.44
N VAL A 83 -3.85 -4.50 0.99
CA VAL A 83 -3.66 -4.74 2.43
C VAL A 83 -3.81 -3.43 3.21
N ALA A 84 -3.17 -2.36 2.75
CA ALA A 84 -3.25 -1.04 3.37
C ALA A 84 -4.69 -0.47 3.29
N ALA A 85 -5.37 -0.60 2.15
CA ALA A 85 -6.75 -0.17 1.97
C ALA A 85 -7.70 -0.91 2.91
N TYR A 86 -7.53 -2.24 3.05
CA TYR A 86 -8.31 -3.04 3.98
C TYR A 86 -8.06 -2.65 5.44
N ALA A 87 -6.81 -2.44 5.83
CA ALA A 87 -6.45 -2.00 7.18
C ALA A 87 -7.07 -0.64 7.52
N VAL A 88 -7.02 0.32 6.59
CA VAL A 88 -7.67 1.63 6.74
C VAL A 88 -9.19 1.50 6.88
N LYS A 89 -9.83 0.56 6.18
CA LYS A 89 -11.29 0.36 6.27
C LYS A 89 -11.72 -0.29 7.59
N THR A 90 -10.93 -1.22 8.12
CA THR A 90 -11.37 -2.13 9.20
C THR A 90 -10.80 -1.80 10.57
N SER A 91 -9.60 -1.23 10.63
CA SER A 91 -8.91 -0.97 11.90
C SER A 91 -9.57 0.16 12.69
N GLY A 92 -9.95 -0.12 13.94
CA GLY A 92 -10.58 0.87 14.81
C GLY A 92 -11.90 1.42 14.25
N GLY A 93 -12.59 0.66 13.40
CA GLY A 93 -13.77 1.14 12.68
C GLY A 93 -13.45 2.21 11.63
N GLY A 94 -12.24 2.21 11.10
CA GLY A 94 -11.77 3.13 10.07
C GLY A 94 -11.08 4.39 10.58
N GLN A 95 -10.67 4.41 11.86
CA GLN A 95 -10.14 5.61 12.53
C GLN A 95 -8.65 5.52 12.87
N ASP A 96 -8.07 4.32 12.83
CA ASP A 96 -6.69 4.11 13.27
C ASP A 96 -5.66 4.55 12.21
N PHE A 97 -6.02 4.43 10.92
CA PHE A 97 -5.10 4.63 9.81
C PHE A 97 -5.72 5.46 8.69
N GLN A 98 -4.86 6.02 7.85
CA GLN A 98 -5.22 6.64 6.58
C GLN A 98 -4.18 6.26 5.52
N LEU A 99 -4.60 6.14 4.27
CA LEU A 99 -3.66 6.03 3.15
C LEU A 99 -2.99 7.38 2.94
N VAL A 100 -1.67 7.36 2.80
CA VAL A 100 -0.87 8.54 2.50
C VAL A 100 -0.07 8.30 1.23
N GLY A 101 -0.10 9.28 0.33
CA GLY A 101 0.70 9.20 -0.88
C GLY A 101 0.06 8.48 -2.05
N ALA A 102 0.81 8.42 -3.15
CA ALA A 102 0.47 7.61 -4.30
C ALA A 102 1.08 6.22 -4.15
N GLN A 103 0.49 5.20 -4.80
CA GLN A 103 1.10 3.88 -4.85
C GLN A 103 2.52 3.96 -5.45
N THR A 104 3.47 3.33 -4.79
CA THR A 104 4.88 3.27 -5.21
C THR A 104 5.24 1.86 -5.60
N GLY A 105 5.85 1.67 -6.78
CA GLY A 105 6.15 0.33 -7.28
C GLY A 105 4.88 -0.46 -7.64
N ALA A 106 3.85 0.22 -8.13
CA ALA A 106 2.59 -0.42 -8.50
C ALA A 106 2.82 -1.42 -9.63
N ALA A 107 2.49 -2.68 -9.35
CA ALA A 107 2.48 -3.77 -10.30
C ALA A 107 1.20 -4.62 -10.09
N PRO A 108 0.66 -5.26 -11.14
CA PRO A 108 -0.48 -6.15 -10.99
C PRO A 108 -0.16 -7.34 -10.09
N TYR A 109 -1.11 -7.71 -9.24
CA TYR A 109 -1.06 -9.00 -8.55
C TYR A 109 -1.31 -10.15 -9.53
N GLY A 110 -0.56 -11.24 -9.34
CA GLY A 110 -0.65 -12.43 -10.18
C GLY A 110 -1.05 -13.67 -9.39
N ILE A 111 -1.67 -14.62 -10.09
CA ILE A 111 -1.87 -15.99 -9.58
C ILE A 111 -0.62 -16.79 -9.94
N ALA A 112 0.19 -17.13 -8.94
CA ALA A 112 1.43 -17.85 -9.15
C ALA A 112 1.17 -19.33 -9.49
N VAL A 113 1.87 -19.82 -10.51
CA VAL A 113 1.87 -21.22 -10.93
C VAL A 113 3.29 -21.68 -11.21
N ALA A 114 3.56 -22.97 -11.05
CA ALA A 114 4.86 -23.54 -11.39
C ALA A 114 5.15 -23.36 -12.90
N LYS A 115 6.40 -23.05 -13.24
CA LYS A 115 6.81 -22.60 -14.59
C LYS A 115 6.53 -23.64 -15.68
N ASP A 116 6.58 -24.93 -15.33
CA ASP A 116 6.31 -26.07 -16.21
C ASP A 116 4.81 -26.37 -16.38
N ARG A 117 3.93 -25.72 -15.60
CA ARG A 117 2.47 -25.95 -15.61
C ARG A 117 1.72 -24.97 -16.51
N THR A 118 2.12 -24.92 -17.77
CA THR A 118 1.55 -23.99 -18.77
C THR A 118 0.07 -24.20 -19.03
N GLN A 119 -0.43 -25.45 -19.01
CA GLN A 119 -1.87 -25.72 -19.17
C GLN A 119 -2.71 -25.12 -18.04
N ILE A 120 -2.25 -25.24 -16.78
CA ILE A 120 -2.93 -24.63 -15.62
C ILE A 120 -2.86 -23.11 -15.70
N ARG A 121 -1.68 -22.57 -16.05
CA ARG A 121 -1.49 -21.13 -16.28
C ARG A 121 -2.51 -20.57 -17.26
N ASP A 122 -2.65 -21.20 -18.42
CA ASP A 122 -3.49 -20.73 -19.51
C ASP A 122 -4.98 -20.87 -19.16
N ALA A 123 -5.36 -21.96 -18.48
CA ALA A 123 -6.72 -22.15 -17.97
C ALA A 123 -7.11 -21.07 -16.94
N LEU A 124 -6.21 -20.74 -16.01
CA LEU A 124 -6.44 -19.68 -15.01
C LEU A 124 -6.52 -18.30 -15.66
N ALA A 125 -5.66 -18.01 -16.63
CA ALA A 125 -5.71 -16.75 -17.38
C ALA A 125 -7.04 -16.60 -18.11
N ALA A 126 -7.50 -17.64 -18.82
CA ALA A 126 -8.79 -17.63 -19.51
C ALA A 126 -9.98 -17.49 -18.54
N ALA A 127 -9.95 -18.19 -17.40
CA ALA A 127 -10.99 -18.09 -16.38
C ALA A 127 -11.07 -16.68 -15.78
N LEU A 128 -9.93 -16.07 -15.45
CA LEU A 128 -9.87 -14.70 -14.95
C LEU A 128 -10.39 -13.71 -16.01
N ASP A 129 -9.99 -13.87 -17.26
CA ASP A 129 -10.47 -13.00 -18.36
C ASP A 129 -11.99 -13.09 -18.53
N ALA A 130 -12.58 -14.29 -18.38
CA ALA A 130 -14.02 -14.47 -18.42
C ALA A 130 -14.75 -13.76 -17.26
N VAL A 131 -14.17 -13.77 -16.06
CA VAL A 131 -14.68 -13.07 -14.86
C VAL A 131 -14.53 -11.55 -14.98
N ILE A 132 -13.50 -11.08 -15.69
CA ILE A 132 -13.35 -9.66 -16.04
C ILE A 132 -14.41 -9.26 -17.07
N ALA A 133 -14.53 -10.01 -18.16
CA ALA A 133 -15.43 -9.71 -19.27
C ALA A 133 -16.91 -9.69 -18.86
N ASN A 134 -17.32 -10.54 -17.91
CA ASN A 134 -18.69 -10.59 -17.42
C ASN A 134 -19.00 -9.56 -16.31
N GLY A 135 -18.04 -8.70 -15.95
CA GLY A 135 -18.21 -7.62 -14.97
C GLY A 135 -18.18 -8.06 -13.49
N ARG A 136 -18.06 -9.36 -13.18
CA ARG A 136 -17.98 -9.83 -11.79
C ARG A 136 -16.71 -9.37 -11.11
N TYR A 137 -15.59 -9.34 -11.83
CA TYR A 137 -14.34 -8.80 -11.30
C TYR A 137 -14.50 -7.36 -10.80
N ALA A 138 -15.17 -6.51 -11.59
CA ALA A 138 -15.44 -5.11 -11.24
C ALA A 138 -16.29 -4.98 -9.97
N GLN A 139 -17.29 -5.86 -9.79
CA GLN A 139 -18.11 -5.91 -8.57
C GLN A 139 -17.27 -6.28 -7.35
N ILE A 140 -16.41 -7.29 -7.48
CA ILE A 140 -15.55 -7.76 -6.39
C ILE A 140 -14.56 -6.66 -5.97
N VAL A 141 -13.83 -6.05 -6.91
CA VAL A 141 -12.86 -4.99 -6.55
C VAL A 141 -13.55 -3.78 -5.91
N ALA A 142 -14.79 -3.48 -6.29
CA ALA A 142 -15.58 -2.40 -5.69
C ALA A 142 -16.04 -2.73 -4.26
N GLU A 143 -16.49 -3.96 -4.02
CA GLU A 143 -16.87 -4.43 -2.67
C GLU A 143 -15.71 -4.30 -1.67
N TRP A 144 -14.51 -4.65 -2.13
CA TRP A 144 -13.28 -4.59 -1.35
C TRP A 144 -12.63 -3.20 -1.31
N GLY A 145 -13.09 -2.24 -2.13
CA GLY A 145 -12.55 -0.88 -2.15
C GLY A 145 -11.14 -0.80 -2.75
N VAL A 146 -10.80 -1.68 -3.70
CA VAL A 146 -9.46 -1.83 -4.29
C VAL A 146 -9.45 -1.56 -5.80
N GLN A 147 -10.38 -0.73 -6.28
CA GLN A 147 -10.55 -0.41 -7.71
C GLN A 147 -9.28 0.18 -8.35
N ASP A 148 -8.47 0.91 -7.58
CA ASP A 148 -7.23 1.50 -8.07
C ASP A 148 -6.16 0.46 -8.45
N GLY A 149 -6.31 -0.79 -7.99
CA GLY A 149 -5.46 -1.93 -8.38
C GLY A 149 -6.09 -2.85 -9.44
N ALA A 150 -7.24 -2.47 -10.00
CA ALA A 150 -7.99 -3.32 -10.92
C ALA A 150 -7.29 -3.46 -12.28
N VAL A 151 -7.34 -4.66 -12.85
CA VAL A 151 -6.90 -4.93 -14.23
C VAL A 151 -8.09 -5.01 -15.19
N THR A 152 -7.85 -4.67 -16.47
CA THR A 152 -8.88 -4.73 -17.52
C THR A 152 -8.80 -6.00 -18.38
N LYS A 153 -7.73 -6.79 -18.22
CA LYS A 153 -7.50 -8.05 -18.94
C LYS A 153 -6.57 -8.95 -18.14
N ALA A 154 -6.77 -10.26 -18.21
CA ALA A 154 -5.79 -11.21 -17.71
C ALA A 154 -4.55 -11.27 -18.63
N THR A 155 -3.35 -11.22 -18.04
CA THR A 155 -2.09 -11.33 -18.76
C THR A 155 -1.19 -12.37 -18.09
N VAL A 156 -0.34 -13.02 -18.90
CA VAL A 156 0.70 -13.91 -18.40
C VAL A 156 1.98 -13.11 -18.25
N ASN A 157 2.61 -13.19 -17.06
CA ASN A 157 3.84 -12.47 -16.73
C ASN A 157 3.73 -10.94 -16.98
N GLY A 158 2.57 -10.35 -16.63
CA GLY A 158 2.35 -8.90 -16.76
C GLY A 158 2.87 -8.06 -15.59
N GLY A 159 3.44 -8.70 -14.57
CA GLY A 159 4.15 -8.02 -13.48
C GLY A 159 5.55 -7.61 -13.90
N SER A 160 6.07 -6.54 -13.30
CA SER A 160 7.44 -6.02 -13.50
C SER A 160 8.45 -6.63 -12.54
#